data_AF-A0A397ZUL8-F1
#
_entry.id   AF-A0A397ZUL8-F1
#
_cell.length_a   1.000
_cell.length_b   1.000
_cell.length_c   1.000
_cell.angle_alpha   90.00
_cell.angle_beta   90.00
_cell.angle_gamma   90.00
#
_symmetry.space_group_name_H-M   'P 1'
#
loop_
_entity.id
_entity.type
_entity.pdbx_description
1 polymer ?
#
loop_
_entity_poly.entity_id
_entity_poly.type
_entity_poly.pdbx_seq_one_letter_code
_entity_poly.pdbx_strand_id
1 'polypeptide(L)' 'MTRPIICVILMVVFVLGMVAKETQGEKTCHINISYGNEDCESMACNFDCASKWKGIGVCVSTESPNCICAYRCPN' A
#
# COMPACT_ATOMS: atom_id res chain seq x y z
N MET A 1 25.32 41.00 -0.55
CA MET A 1 25.04 39.84 0.34
C MET A 1 23.84 39.02 -0.18
N THR A 2 23.80 38.69 -1.48
CA THR A 2 22.66 37.99 -2.10
C THR A 2 22.96 36.50 -2.37
N ARG A 3 24.23 36.15 -2.61
CA ARG A 3 24.68 34.76 -2.80
C ARG A 3 24.40 33.80 -1.62
N PRO A 4 24.60 34.18 -0.33
CA PRO A 4 24.38 33.23 0.76
C PRO A 4 22.89 32.93 1.03
N ILE A 5 22.01 33.92 0.80
CA ILE A 5 20.56 33.79 1.05
C ILE A 5 19.93 32.77 0.09
N ILE A 6 20.33 32.80 -1.19
CA ILE A 6 19.82 31.87 -2.21
C ILE A 6 20.20 30.42 -1.89
N CYS A 7 21.42 30.18 -1.41
CA CYS A 7 21.87 28.84 -1.00
C CYS A 7 21.04 28.30 0.16
N VAL A 8 20.72 29.14 1.15
CA VAL A 8 19.89 28.75 2.30
C VAL A 8 18.47 28.38 1.85
N ILE A 9 17.86 29.17 0.98
CA ILE A 9 16.51 28.89 0.45
C ILE A 9 16.50 27.56 -0.31
N LEU A 10 17.49 27.31 -1.17
CA LEU A 10 17.60 26.05 -1.92
C LEU A 10 17.77 24.84 -1.00
N MET A 11 18.60 24.95 0.05
CA MET A 11 18.78 23.87 1.01
C MET A 11 17.47 23.53 1.75
N VAL A 12 16.71 24.55 2.17
CA VAL A 12 15.42 24.35 2.84
C VAL A 12 14.41 23.65 1.92
N VAL A 13 14.31 24.08 0.65
CA VAL A 13 13.42 23.46 -0.34
C VAL A 13 13.84 22.01 -0.64
N PHE A 14 15.15 21.74 -0.73
CA PHE A 14 15.66 20.40 -1.04
C PHE A 14 15.40 19.39 0.10
N VAL A 15 15.53 19.83 1.36
CA VAL A 15 15.18 19.02 2.54
C VAL A 15 13.69 18.69 2.56
N LEU A 16 12.81 19.67 2.27
CA LEU A 16 11.35 19.44 2.17
C LEU A 16 10.97 18.52 0.99
N GLY A 17 11.70 18.57 -0.11
CA GLY A 17 11.47 17.71 -1.28
C GLY A 17 11.83 16.24 -1.03
N MET A 18 12.83 15.96 -0.18
CA MET A 18 13.26 14.59 0.13
C MET A 18 12.27 13.86 1.05
N VAL A 19 11.61 14.55 1.99
CA VAL A 19 10.59 13.94 2.88
C VAL A 19 9.30 13.56 2.14
N ALA A 20 8.97 14.22 1.02
CA ALA A 20 7.77 13.91 0.24
C ALA A 20 7.88 12.61 -0.59
N LYS A 21 9.10 12.09 -0.81
CA LYS A 21 9.33 10.84 -1.53
C LYS A 21 9.12 9.60 -0.68
N GLU A 22 9.25 9.70 0.64
CA GLU A 22 9.19 8.54 1.53
C GLU A 22 7.74 8.17 1.94
N THR A 23 6.77 9.08 1.80
CA THR A 23 5.37 8.80 2.14
C THR A 23 4.52 8.28 0.98
N GLN A 24 5.03 8.35 -0.26
CA GLN A 24 4.35 7.85 -1.47
C GLN A 24 4.97 6.56 -2.05
N GLY A 25 5.86 5.91 -1.28
CA GLY A 25 6.82 4.94 -1.81
C GLY A 25 6.39 3.48 -1.86
N GLU A 26 5.27 3.10 -1.24
CA GLU A 26 4.72 1.76 -1.40
C GLU A 26 3.26 1.89 -1.83
N LYS A 27 3.02 1.84 -3.15
CA LYS A 27 1.66 1.74 -3.68
C LYS A 27 1.13 0.36 -3.27
N THR A 28 0.41 0.32 -2.16
CA THR A 28 -0.32 -0.87 -1.74
C THR A 28 -1.59 -0.96 -2.59
N CYS A 29 -1.66 -2.00 -3.41
CA CYS A 29 -2.84 -2.34 -4.19
C CYS A 29 -3.74 -3.25 -3.35
N HIS A 30 -5.04 -3.07 -3.51
CA HIS A 30 -6.06 -3.90 -2.88
C HIS A 30 -6.90 -4.57 -3.97
N ILE A 31 -7.12 -5.87 -3.84
CA ILE A 31 -8.09 -6.61 -4.66
C ILE A 31 -9.07 -7.34 -3.75
N ASN A 32 -10.30 -7.45 -4.21
CA ASN A 32 -11.35 -8.20 -3.54
C ASN A 32 -11.49 -9.55 -4.23
N ILE A 33 -11.31 -10.61 -3.45
CA ILE A 33 -11.57 -11.98 -3.86
C ILE A 33 -12.93 -12.34 -3.27
N SER A 34 -13.90 -12.59 -4.15
CA SER A 34 -15.22 -13.06 -3.76
C SER A 34 -15.23 -14.58 -3.83
N TYR A 35 -15.45 -15.23 -2.69
CA TYR A 35 -15.63 -16.68 -2.58
C TYR A 35 -17.10 -17.10 -2.79
N GLY A 36 -17.98 -16.18 -3.21
CA GLY A 36 -19.39 -16.47 -3.46
C GLY A 36 -20.16 -16.75 -2.16
N ASN A 37 -20.82 -17.91 -2.09
CA ASN A 37 -21.58 -18.36 -0.91
C ASN A 37 -20.73 -19.09 0.14
N GLU A 38 -19.43 -19.26 -0.12
CA GLU A 38 -18.52 -19.94 0.81
C GLU A 38 -18.05 -18.93 1.87
N ASP A 39 -18.04 -19.35 3.14
CA ASP A 39 -17.53 -18.54 4.23
C ASP A 39 -16.07 -18.13 3.96
N CYS A 40 -15.73 -16.88 4.26
CA CYS A 40 -14.38 -16.37 4.04
C CYS A 40 -13.47 -16.94 5.12
N GLU A 41 -12.79 -18.04 4.80
CA GLU A 41 -11.78 -18.61 5.68
C GLU A 41 -10.52 -17.74 5.62
N SER A 42 -10.17 -17.12 6.76
CA SER A 42 -9.02 -16.21 6.83
C SER A 42 -7.70 -16.87 6.41
N MET A 43 -7.53 -18.17 6.67
CA MET A 43 -6.33 -18.90 6.28
C MET A 43 -6.27 -19.10 4.76
N ALA A 44 -7.38 -19.53 4.14
CA ALA A 44 -7.47 -19.69 2.69
C ALA A 44 -7.29 -18.36 1.96
N CYS A 45 -7.97 -17.31 2.42
CA CYS A 45 -7.84 -15.94 1.91
C CYS A 45 -6.40 -15.43 1.94
N ASN A 46 -5.71 -15.60 3.08
CA ASN A 46 -4.32 -15.18 3.19
C ASN A 46 -3.38 -16.04 2.34
N PHE A 47 -3.60 -17.35 2.27
CA PHE A 47 -2.79 -18.25 1.44
C PHE A 47 -2.93 -17.92 -0.05
N ASP A 48 -4.14 -17.72 -0.54
CA ASP A 48 -4.40 -17.33 -1.93
C ASP A 48 -3.75 -15.98 -2.25
N CYS A 49 -3.89 -15.01 -1.34
CA CYS A 49 -3.30 -13.69 -1.49
C CYS A 49 -1.76 -13.75 -1.53
N ALA A 50 -1.14 -14.53 -0.63
CA ALA A 50 0.30 -14.72 -0.55
C ALA A 50 0.84 -15.49 -1.77
N SER A 51 0.11 -16.50 -2.25
CA SER A 51 0.52 -17.34 -3.38
C SER A 51 0.49 -16.58 -4.71
N LYS A 52 -0.58 -15.81 -4.95
CA LYS A 52 -0.80 -15.13 -6.24
C LYS A 52 -0.14 -13.75 -6.31
N TRP A 53 -0.19 -12.97 -5.23
CA TRP A 53 0.26 -11.57 -5.22
C TRP A 53 1.39 -11.28 -4.23
N LYS A 54 1.87 -12.28 -3.49
CA LYS A 54 2.84 -12.09 -2.39
C LYS A 54 2.37 -11.01 -1.41
N GLY A 55 1.06 -10.94 -1.21
CA GLY A 55 0.38 -9.99 -0.35
C GLY A 55 -0.15 -10.62 0.93
N ILE A 56 -0.94 -9.84 1.66
CA ILE A 56 -1.62 -10.24 2.89
C ILE A 56 -3.13 -10.19 2.65
N GLY A 57 -3.81 -11.31 2.88
CA GLY A 57 -5.25 -11.44 2.70
C GLY A 57 -5.98 -11.33 4.04
N VAL A 58 -7.06 -10.54 4.08
CA VAL A 58 -7.89 -10.36 5.27
C VAL A 58 -9.35 -10.52 4.88
N CYS A 59 -10.06 -11.41 5.57
CA CYS A 59 -11.51 -11.54 5.41
C CYS A 59 -12.21 -10.36 6.09
N VAL A 60 -13.07 -9.68 5.34
CA VAL A 60 -13.82 -8.52 5.82
C VAL A 60 -15.31 -8.77 5.60
N SER A 61 -15.98 -9.29 6.65
CA SER A 61 -17.39 -9.06 7.06
C SER A 61 -18.13 -10.32 7.52
N THR A 62 -19.17 -10.07 8.34
CA THR A 62 -20.18 -11.00 8.87
C THR A 62 -21.38 -11.24 7.95
N GLU A 63 -21.59 -10.42 6.91
CA GLU A 63 -22.76 -10.45 6.01
C GLU A 63 -22.39 -10.82 4.55
N SER A 64 -21.11 -10.69 4.19
CA SER A 64 -20.61 -10.94 2.84
C SER A 64 -19.16 -11.39 2.94
N PRO A 65 -18.86 -12.70 2.80
CA PRO A 65 -17.52 -13.24 2.95
C PRO A 65 -16.59 -12.79 1.81
N ASN A 66 -16.11 -11.56 1.89
CA ASN A 66 -15.16 -11.00 0.94
C ASN A 66 -13.76 -10.99 1.55
N CYS A 67 -12.79 -11.49 0.78
CA CYS A 67 -11.38 -11.44 1.13
C CYS A 67 -10.72 -10.24 0.46
N ILE A 68 -10.13 -9.37 1.26
CA ILE A 68 -9.37 -8.22 0.79
C ILE A 68 -7.88 -8.60 0.82
N CYS A 69 -7.27 -8.66 -0.36
CA CYS A 69 -5.84 -8.93 -0.51
C CYS A 69 -5.08 -7.63 -0.76
N ALA A 70 -4.18 -7.29 0.16
CA ALA A 70 -3.29 -6.14 0.08
C ALA A 70 -1.90 -6.58 -0.39
N TYR A 71 -1.40 -6.03 -1.49
CA TYR A 71 -0.11 -6.40 -2.07
C TYR A 71 0.61 -5.19 -2.67
N ARG A 72 1.91 -5.31 -2.94
CA ARG A 72 2.65 -4.25 -3.66
C ARG A 72 2.17 -4.18 -5.10
N CYS A 73 1.71 -3.01 -5.55
CA CYS A 73 1.33 -2.82 -6.93
C CYS A 73 2.51 -3.17 -7.87
N PRO A 74 2.27 -3.92 -8.96
CA PRO A 74 3.27 -4.05 -10.01
C PRO A 74 3.55 -2.67 -10.61
N ASN A 75 4.82 -2.40 -10.88
CA ASN A 75 5.31 -1.11 -11.38
C ASN A 75 5.01 -0.91 -12.87
#